data_AF-A0A7S2ECB6-F1
#
_entry.id   AF-A0A7S2ECB6-F1
#
_cell.length_a   1.000
_cell.length_b   1.000
_cell.length_c   1.000
_cell.angle_alpha   90.00
_cell.angle_beta   90.00
_cell.angle_gamma   90.00
#
_symmetry.space_group_name_H-M   'P 1'
#
loop_
_entity.id
_entity.type
_entity.pdbx_description
1 polymer ?
#
loop_
_entity_poly.entity_id
_entity_poly.type
_entity_poly.pdbx_seq_one_letter_code
_entity_poly.pdbx_strand_id
1 'polypeptide(L)'
;SSSSITPPATTTVTSAIINQGGMPTSMQSAPARCEFRGGIEAYCAAASSVLKEQDDGGRFIVCENWLNEHRVHKGAHDAQMDILSVYPVKGKVGRKENLFAVYVMAKKKKRKEEGMEDKEGGCNGQGDDALRRDGLYRPAISVREDNGKWTEEYADILEFMSIPARHETSHGVPND
;
A
#
# COMPACT_ATOMS: atom_id res chain seq x y z
N SER A 1 -17.38 -40.28 -43.23
CA SER A 1 -16.07 -40.13 -42.56
C SER A 1 -16.23 -39.14 -41.42
N SER A 2 -16.43 -39.63 -40.19
CA SER A 2 -16.66 -38.80 -39.00
C SER A 2 -15.32 -38.51 -38.32
N SER A 3 -14.83 -37.28 -38.43
CA SER A 3 -13.59 -36.84 -37.79
C SER A 3 -13.84 -36.54 -36.31
N SER A 4 -13.30 -37.39 -35.42
CA SER A 4 -13.30 -37.17 -33.98
C SER A 4 -12.25 -36.13 -33.60
N ILE A 5 -12.68 -34.98 -33.09
CA ILE A 5 -11.79 -33.95 -32.54
C ILE A 5 -11.41 -34.37 -31.12
N THR A 6 -10.14 -34.68 -30.90
CA THR A 6 -9.59 -34.96 -29.57
C THR A 6 -9.37 -33.65 -28.82
N PRO A 7 -9.86 -33.47 -27.58
CA PRO A 7 -9.62 -32.25 -26.81
C PRO A 7 -8.14 -32.14 -26.40
N PRO A 8 -7.58 -30.92 -26.31
CA PRO A 8 -6.18 -30.72 -25.95
C PRO A 8 -5.90 -31.18 -24.52
N ALA A 9 -4.76 -31.87 -24.35
CA ALA A 9 -4.33 -32.41 -23.07
C ALA A 9 -4.22 -31.31 -22.01
N THR A 10 -4.92 -31.51 -20.90
CA THR A 10 -4.89 -30.60 -19.74
C THR A 10 -3.49 -30.66 -19.12
N THR A 11 -2.75 -29.56 -19.20
CA THR A 11 -1.44 -29.47 -18.55
C THR A 11 -1.65 -29.28 -17.05
N THR A 12 -1.39 -30.33 -16.27
CA THR A 12 -1.42 -30.26 -14.82
C THR A 12 -0.12 -29.64 -14.32
N VAL A 13 -0.20 -28.43 -13.79
CA VAL A 13 0.95 -27.79 -13.10
C VAL A 13 1.09 -28.45 -11.73
N THR A 14 2.14 -29.26 -11.55
CA THR A 14 2.39 -30.06 -10.34
C THR A 14 3.03 -29.29 -9.19
N SER A 15 3.60 -28.11 -9.46
CA SER A 15 4.11 -27.22 -8.42
C SER A 15 4.22 -25.79 -8.90
N ALA A 16 4.00 -24.84 -7.99
CA ALA A 16 4.34 -23.44 -8.17
C ALA A 16 5.33 -23.07 -7.05
N ILE A 17 6.52 -22.60 -7.41
CA ILE A 17 7.47 -22.07 -6.44
C ILE A 17 6.95 -20.71 -6.00
N ILE A 18 6.52 -20.63 -4.74
CA ILE A 18 6.04 -19.39 -4.12
C ILE A 18 7.27 -18.61 -3.69
N ASN A 19 7.64 -17.61 -4.48
CA ASN A 19 8.78 -16.75 -4.14
C ASN A 19 8.42 -15.73 -3.06
N GLN A 20 7.13 -15.40 -2.86
CA GLN A 20 6.65 -14.38 -1.92
C GLN A 20 5.21 -14.69 -1.44
N GLY A 21 4.92 -14.41 -0.16
CA GLY A 21 3.64 -14.70 0.50
C GLY A 21 3.74 -15.92 1.44
N GLY A 22 3.34 -15.74 2.71
CA GLY A 22 3.41 -16.79 3.72
C GLY A 22 2.26 -17.80 3.57
N MET A 23 2.58 -19.09 3.55
CA MET A 23 1.57 -20.15 3.65
C MET A 23 0.97 -20.11 5.07
N PRO A 24 -0.37 -20.00 5.25
CA PRO A 24 -0.97 -19.98 6.58
C PRO A 24 -0.61 -21.26 7.34
N THR A 25 -0.06 -21.12 8.55
CA THR A 25 0.36 -22.27 9.38
C THR A 25 -0.72 -22.78 10.33
N SER A 26 -1.88 -22.11 10.41
CA SER A 26 -2.98 -22.48 11.31
C SER A 26 -4.09 -23.22 10.56
N MET A 27 -4.46 -24.41 11.05
CA MET A 27 -5.60 -25.21 10.54
C MET A 27 -6.95 -24.47 10.64
N GLN A 28 -7.08 -23.47 11.53
CA GLN A 28 -8.31 -22.70 11.72
C GLN A 28 -8.43 -21.50 10.78
N SER A 29 -7.46 -21.33 9.87
CA SER A 29 -7.59 -20.39 8.75
C SER A 29 -8.69 -20.93 7.81
N ALA A 30 -9.96 -20.68 8.12
CA ALA A 30 -11.10 -20.93 7.21
C ALA A 30 -10.67 -20.50 5.81
N PRO A 31 -10.89 -21.33 4.76
CA PRO A 31 -10.07 -21.36 3.54
C PRO A 31 -9.65 -19.96 3.15
N ALA A 32 -8.50 -19.56 3.70
CA ALA A 32 -7.86 -18.34 3.34
C ALA A 32 -7.39 -18.70 1.97
N ARG A 33 -8.23 -18.41 0.96
CA ARG A 33 -7.86 -18.52 -0.44
C ARG A 33 -6.49 -17.88 -0.44
N CYS A 34 -5.47 -18.69 -0.70
CA CYS A 34 -4.16 -18.19 -0.99
C CYS A 34 -4.37 -17.46 -2.30
N GLU A 35 -4.87 -16.24 -2.20
CA GLU A 35 -4.73 -15.28 -3.24
C GLU A 35 -3.23 -15.04 -3.19
N PHE A 36 -2.55 -15.66 -4.14
CA PHE A 36 -1.19 -15.33 -4.50
C PHE A 36 -1.25 -13.93 -5.10
N ARG A 37 -1.56 -12.98 -4.22
CA ARG A 37 -1.53 -11.55 -4.44
C ARG A 37 -0.06 -11.30 -4.71
N GLY A 38 0.26 -10.89 -5.94
CA GLY A 38 1.58 -10.33 -6.18
C GLY A 38 1.84 -9.21 -5.15
N GLY A 39 3.11 -8.85 -4.97
CA GLY A 39 3.44 -7.72 -4.11
C GLY A 39 2.80 -6.41 -4.58
N ILE A 40 3.07 -5.32 -3.87
CA ILE A 40 2.65 -3.96 -4.26
C ILE A 40 2.93 -3.65 -5.74
N GLU A 41 4.00 -4.21 -6.30
CA GLU A 41 4.37 -4.08 -7.70
C GLU A 41 3.27 -4.57 -8.66
N ALA A 42 2.65 -5.72 -8.36
CA ALA A 42 1.56 -6.27 -9.17
C ALA A 42 0.30 -5.40 -9.07
N TYR A 43 0.05 -4.82 -7.90
CA TYR A 43 -1.07 -3.91 -7.70
C TYR A 43 -0.89 -2.59 -8.43
N CYS A 44 0.32 -2.01 -8.41
CA CYS A 44 0.64 -0.82 -9.20
C CYS A 44 0.45 -1.09 -10.69
N ALA A 45 0.94 -2.23 -11.20
CA ALA A 45 0.78 -2.60 -12.61
C ALA A 45 -0.72 -2.77 -12.99
N ALA A 46 -1.49 -3.49 -12.17
CA ALA A 46 -2.92 -3.67 -12.38
C ALA A 46 -3.67 -2.33 -12.35
N ALA A 47 -3.41 -1.48 -11.35
CA ALA A 47 -4.01 -0.15 -11.25
C ALA A 47 -3.69 0.70 -12.48
N SER A 48 -2.43 0.76 -12.90
CA SER A 48 -2.03 1.54 -14.09
C SER A 48 -2.75 1.09 -15.37
N SER A 49 -3.06 -0.21 -15.50
CA SER A 49 -3.79 -0.72 -16.68
C SER A 49 -5.25 -0.25 -16.76
N VAL A 50 -5.88 0.09 -15.63
CA VAL A 50 -7.32 0.44 -15.56
C VAL A 50 -7.58 1.91 -15.25
N LEU A 51 -6.59 2.64 -14.72
CA LEU A 51 -6.72 4.05 -14.40
C LEU A 51 -6.67 4.94 -15.65
N LYS A 52 -7.51 5.98 -15.66
CA LYS A 52 -7.54 7.01 -16.70
C LYS A 52 -6.32 7.93 -16.63
N GLU A 53 -5.76 8.25 -17.78
CA GLU A 53 -4.72 9.26 -17.99
C GLU A 53 -5.39 10.65 -18.20
N GLN A 54 -5.85 11.31 -17.13
CA GLN A 54 -6.51 12.64 -17.22
C GLN A 54 -6.08 13.57 -16.07
N ASP A 55 -6.36 14.87 -16.20
CA ASP A 55 -5.92 15.94 -15.27
C ASP A 55 -6.45 15.76 -13.83
N ASP A 56 -7.62 15.14 -13.70
CA ASP A 56 -8.26 14.71 -12.45
C ASP A 56 -8.16 13.19 -12.21
N GLY A 57 -7.26 12.52 -12.93
CA GLY A 57 -7.23 11.07 -13.16
C GLY A 57 -7.45 10.19 -11.92
N GLY A 58 -7.93 8.96 -12.16
CA GLY A 58 -8.28 8.06 -11.06
C GLY A 58 -7.12 7.87 -10.06
N ARG A 59 -7.47 7.81 -8.78
CA ARG A 59 -6.51 7.60 -7.70
C ARG A 59 -6.41 6.12 -7.36
N PHE A 60 -5.18 5.69 -7.14
CA PHE A 60 -4.90 4.42 -6.51
C PHE A 60 -4.32 4.67 -5.13
N ILE A 61 -4.97 4.12 -4.11
CA ILE A 61 -4.59 4.33 -2.72
C ILE A 61 -4.21 2.98 -2.13
N VAL A 62 -3.03 2.89 -1.53
CA VAL A 62 -2.54 1.68 -0.87
C VAL A 62 -2.09 2.00 0.54
N CYS A 63 -2.43 1.11 1.47
CA CYS A 63 -1.79 1.01 2.77
C CYS A 63 -0.72 -0.09 2.70
N GLU A 64 0.52 0.24 3.04
CA GLU A 64 1.63 -0.73 3.04
C GLU A 64 2.55 -0.47 4.23
N ASN A 65 3.15 -1.54 4.75
CA ASN A 65 4.10 -1.49 5.86
C ASN A 65 5.27 -0.57 5.52
N TRP A 66 5.72 0.23 6.49
CA TRP A 66 6.83 1.16 6.31
C TRP A 66 8.13 0.46 5.88
N LEU A 67 8.36 -0.78 6.34
CA LEU A 67 9.52 -1.58 5.94
C LEU A 67 9.55 -1.90 4.43
N ASN A 68 8.38 -1.86 3.77
CA ASN A 68 8.23 -2.10 2.34
C ASN A 68 8.18 -0.82 1.51
N GLU A 69 8.44 0.36 2.10
CA GLU A 69 8.37 1.66 1.40
C GLU A 69 9.10 1.64 0.05
N HIS A 70 10.35 1.16 0.04
CA HIS A 70 11.17 1.09 -1.18
C HIS A 70 10.49 0.30 -2.31
N ARG A 71 9.72 -0.74 -1.98
CA ARG A 71 8.95 -1.54 -2.95
C ARG A 71 7.77 -0.80 -3.52
N VAL A 72 7.12 0.04 -2.70
CA VAL A 72 6.02 0.91 -3.14
C VAL A 72 6.54 1.89 -4.19
N HIS A 73 7.67 2.56 -3.91
CA HIS A 73 8.30 3.50 -4.85
C HIS A 73 8.73 2.80 -6.14
N LYS A 74 9.38 1.64 -6.02
CA LYS A 74 9.80 0.85 -7.18
C LYS A 74 8.59 0.38 -8.02
N GLY A 75 7.56 -0.17 -7.36
CA GLY A 75 6.35 -0.63 -8.03
C GLY A 75 5.58 0.49 -8.75
N ALA A 76 5.47 1.66 -8.11
CA ALA A 76 4.87 2.83 -8.73
C ALA A 76 5.68 3.32 -9.95
N HIS A 77 7.01 3.40 -9.81
CA HIS A 77 7.91 3.78 -10.88
C HIS A 77 7.76 2.85 -12.09
N ASP A 78 7.89 1.54 -11.87
CA ASP A 78 7.85 0.52 -12.92
C ASP A 78 6.48 0.47 -13.62
N ALA A 79 5.40 0.77 -12.90
CA ALA A 79 4.03 0.83 -13.42
C ALA A 79 3.66 2.18 -14.07
N GLN A 80 4.61 3.12 -14.22
CA GLN A 80 4.34 4.46 -14.74
C GLN A 80 3.29 5.23 -13.93
N MET A 81 3.40 5.17 -12.61
CA MET A 81 2.58 5.93 -11.67
C MET A 81 3.41 6.97 -10.94
N ASP A 82 2.78 8.09 -10.58
CA ASP A 82 3.34 9.10 -9.69
C ASP A 82 2.72 8.93 -8.29
N ILE A 83 3.57 8.89 -7.27
CA ILE A 83 3.13 9.01 -5.87
C ILE A 83 2.91 10.51 -5.62
N LEU A 84 1.67 10.86 -5.28
CA LEU A 84 1.22 12.23 -5.06
C LEU A 84 1.38 12.65 -3.60
N SER A 85 1.11 11.73 -2.68
CA SER A 85 1.30 11.95 -1.25
C SER A 85 1.50 10.65 -0.48
N VAL A 86 2.24 10.75 0.62
CA VAL A 86 2.49 9.68 1.58
C VAL A 86 2.03 10.17 2.95
N TYR A 87 1.19 9.40 3.61
CA TYR A 87 0.69 9.67 4.97
C TYR A 87 1.25 8.59 5.91
N PRO A 88 2.39 8.86 6.58
CA PRO A 88 2.95 7.92 7.52
C PRO A 88 2.12 7.82 8.79
N VAL A 89 2.07 6.63 9.37
CA VAL A 89 1.33 6.36 10.61
C VAL A 89 2.24 5.71 11.64
N LYS A 90 2.24 6.25 12.85
CA LYS A 90 2.93 5.70 14.02
C LYS A 90 1.93 5.06 14.95
N GLY A 91 2.32 3.95 15.58
CA GLY A 91 1.44 3.28 16.55
C GLY A 91 1.20 4.09 17.81
N LYS A 92 2.17 4.93 18.20
CA LYS A 92 2.16 5.69 19.44
C LYS A 92 3.04 6.94 19.33
N VAL A 93 2.68 8.01 20.04
CA VAL A 93 3.50 9.21 20.20
C VAL A 93 4.90 8.85 20.71
N GLY A 94 5.92 9.61 20.28
CA GLY A 94 7.31 9.41 20.67
C GLY A 94 8.03 8.24 19.98
N ARG A 95 7.33 7.38 19.23
CA ARG A 95 7.98 6.37 18.40
C ARG A 95 8.72 7.03 17.24
N LYS A 96 9.96 6.57 16.99
CA LYS A 96 10.78 7.05 15.88
C LYS A 96 10.26 6.52 14.56
N GLU A 97 10.10 5.20 14.50
CA GLU A 97 9.69 4.47 13.30
C GLU A 97 8.17 4.56 13.04
N ASN A 98 7.82 4.65 11.76
CA ASN A 98 6.45 4.50 11.30
C ASN A 98 6.09 3.00 11.20
N LEU A 99 4.82 2.67 11.40
CA LEU A 99 4.33 1.30 11.25
C LEU A 99 3.98 1.00 9.79
N PHE A 100 3.26 1.91 9.17
CA PHE A 100 2.81 1.82 7.79
C PHE A 100 2.63 3.22 7.23
N ALA A 101 2.37 3.32 5.94
CA ALA A 101 1.92 4.55 5.33
C ALA A 101 0.80 4.30 4.33
N VAL A 102 -0.03 5.33 4.15
CA VAL A 102 -0.98 5.40 3.05
C VAL A 102 -0.36 6.17 1.91
N TYR A 103 -0.28 5.55 0.74
CA TYR A 103 0.27 6.12 -0.48
C TYR A 103 -0.87 6.45 -1.43
N VAL A 104 -0.92 7.69 -1.89
CA VAL A 104 -1.86 8.14 -2.92
C VAL A 104 -1.10 8.25 -4.23
N MET A 105 -1.56 7.54 -5.25
CA MET A 105 -0.91 7.48 -6.55
C MET A 105 -1.88 7.84 -7.67
N ALA A 106 -1.32 8.31 -8.78
CA ALA A 106 -2.05 8.47 -10.04
C ALA A 106 -1.19 7.97 -11.21
N LYS A 107 -1.85 7.59 -12.30
CA LYS A 107 -1.16 7.20 -13.53
C LYS A 107 -0.49 8.44 -14.17
N LYS A 108 0.76 8.30 -14.61
CA LYS A 108 1.46 9.36 -15.33
C LYS A 108 0.70 9.71 -16.61
N LYS A 109 0.58 11.01 -16.90
CA LYS A 109 0.13 11.44 -18.23
C LYS A 109 1.20 11.08 -19.24
N LYS A 110 0.82 10.49 -20.38
CA LYS A 110 1.70 10.42 -21.54
C LYS A 110 2.06 11.84 -21.93
N ARG A 111 3.33 12.23 -21.76
CA ARG A 111 3.82 13.42 -22.46
C ARG A 111 3.72 13.11 -23.94
N LYS A 112 3.10 14.02 -24.71
CA LYS A 112 3.28 13.99 -26.15
C LYS A 112 4.78 14.08 -26.40
N GLU A 113 5.31 13.18 -27.21
CA GLU A 113 6.71 13.18 -27.62
C GLU A 113 7.01 14.47 -28.38
N GLU A 114 7.46 15.49 -27.65
CA GLU A 114 8.25 16.58 -28.20
C GLU A 114 9.62 16.45 -27.53
N GLY A 115 10.62 16.12 -28.35
CA GLY A 115 11.90 15.56 -27.94
C GLY A 115 12.55 16.24 -26.75
N MET A 116 12.78 15.47 -25.70
CA MET A 116 13.57 15.89 -24.56
C MET A 116 14.40 14.68 -24.13
N GLU A 117 15.70 14.78 -24.37
CA GLU A 117 16.69 13.75 -24.09
C GLU A 117 16.58 13.24 -22.65
N ASP A 118 16.43 11.93 -22.51
CA ASP A 118 16.48 11.22 -21.23
C ASP A 118 17.85 11.45 -20.59
N LYS A 119 17.92 12.37 -19.63
CA LYS A 119 19.02 12.33 -18.66
C LYS A 119 18.76 11.15 -17.75
N GLU A 120 19.47 10.05 -18.01
CA GLU A 120 19.68 8.94 -17.08
C GLU A 120 20.17 9.48 -15.73
N GLY A 121 19.22 9.77 -14.84
CA GLY A 121 19.49 10.03 -13.43
C GLY A 121 19.71 8.69 -12.75
N GLY A 122 20.94 8.18 -12.83
CA GLY A 122 21.36 6.96 -12.15
C GLY A 122 21.02 7.00 -10.67
N CYS A 123 20.28 6.00 -10.20
CA CYS A 123 20.04 5.72 -8.80
C CYS A 123 21.29 5.07 -8.18
N ASN A 124 22.32 5.88 -7.94
CA ASN A 124 23.42 5.55 -7.03
C ASN A 124 23.47 6.61 -5.94
N GLY A 125 22.83 6.31 -4.82
CA GLY A 125 22.81 7.16 -3.63
C GLY A 125 22.15 6.44 -2.48
N GLN A 126 22.96 5.67 -1.74
CA GLN A 126 22.68 5.36 -0.33
C GLN A 126 22.48 6.68 0.41
N GLY A 127 21.33 6.85 1.07
CA GLY A 127 21.06 8.03 1.88
C GLY A 127 19.56 8.31 1.94
N ASP A 128 19.01 8.12 3.13
CA ASP A 128 17.58 8.13 3.49
C ASP A 128 16.90 9.52 3.36
N ASP A 129 17.45 10.44 2.55
CA ASP A 129 17.04 11.85 2.45
C ASP A 129 16.72 12.34 1.02
N ALA A 130 17.01 11.56 -0.03
CA ALA A 130 16.79 12.00 -1.42
C ALA A 130 15.31 11.95 -1.89
N LEU A 131 14.40 11.41 -1.07
CA LEU A 131 12.98 11.21 -1.42
C LEU A 131 12.03 12.29 -0.89
N ARG A 132 12.52 13.23 -0.08
CA ARG A 132 11.71 14.36 0.39
C ARG A 132 11.59 15.45 -0.69
N ARG A 133 10.85 15.17 -1.76
CA ARG A 133 10.24 16.26 -2.54
C ARG A 133 9.32 17.03 -1.59
N ASP A 134 9.50 18.35 -1.50
CA ASP A 134 8.64 19.21 -0.68
C ASP A 134 7.16 18.88 -0.92
N GLY A 135 6.45 18.53 0.15
CA GLY A 135 5.01 18.23 0.13
C GLY A 135 4.61 16.79 -0.22
N LEU A 136 5.53 15.89 -0.61
CA LEU A 136 5.21 14.47 -0.86
C LEU A 136 4.85 13.74 0.43
N TYR A 137 5.71 13.86 1.45
CA TYR A 137 5.48 13.24 2.76
C TYR A 137 4.72 14.19 3.66
N ARG A 138 3.56 13.74 4.13
CA ARG A 138 2.78 14.44 5.14
C ARG A 138 3.36 14.18 6.53
N PRO A 139 3.09 15.08 7.51
CA PRO A 139 3.39 14.80 8.90
C PRO A 139 2.81 13.45 9.31
N ALA A 140 3.59 12.69 10.09
CA ALA A 140 3.15 11.38 10.55
C ALA A 140 2.11 11.53 11.65
N ILE A 141 0.97 10.85 11.50
CA ILE A 141 -0.05 10.79 12.54
C ILE A 141 0.32 9.70 13.56
N SER A 142 0.08 9.94 14.84
CA SER A 142 0.27 8.92 15.88
C SER A 142 -1.07 8.39 16.34
N VAL A 143 -1.25 7.08 16.41
CA VAL A 143 -2.54 6.46 16.77
C VAL A 143 -2.85 6.58 18.26
N ARG A 144 -1.84 6.40 19.13
CA ARG A 144 -2.00 6.38 20.59
C ARG A 144 -1.13 7.42 21.29
N GLU A 145 -1.67 7.99 22.36
CA GLU A 145 -0.93 8.74 23.37
C GLU A 145 -0.17 7.81 24.34
N ASP A 146 0.59 8.41 25.27
CA ASP A 146 1.30 7.67 26.32
C ASP A 146 0.42 6.90 27.28
N ASN A 147 -0.77 7.44 27.57
CA ASN A 147 -1.80 6.85 28.41
C ASN A 147 -2.63 5.74 27.72
N GLY A 148 -2.35 5.43 26.45
CA GLY A 148 -3.09 4.42 25.67
C GLY A 148 -4.40 4.91 25.05
N LYS A 149 -4.81 6.16 25.26
CA LYS A 149 -5.92 6.80 24.53
C LYS A 149 -5.54 7.06 23.08
N TRP A 150 -6.53 7.31 22.24
CA TRP A 150 -6.27 7.83 20.90
C TRP A 150 -5.78 9.27 21.00
N THR A 151 -4.92 9.66 20.07
CA THR A 151 -4.60 11.08 19.88
C THR A 151 -5.82 11.80 19.33
N GLU A 152 -5.89 13.12 19.52
CA GLU A 152 -6.96 13.97 18.97
C GLU A 152 -7.07 13.82 17.45
N GLU A 153 -5.95 13.97 16.73
CA GLU A 153 -5.90 13.82 15.26
C GLU A 153 -6.42 12.45 14.79
N TYR A 154 -6.11 11.37 15.50
CA TYR A 154 -6.61 10.05 15.14
C TYR A 154 -8.07 9.84 15.54
N ALA A 155 -8.53 10.47 16.63
CA ALA A 155 -9.92 10.45 17.04
C ALA A 155 -10.81 11.15 16.00
N ASP A 156 -10.38 12.29 15.45
CA ASP A 156 -11.09 13.00 14.38
C ASP A 156 -11.26 12.12 13.13
N ILE A 157 -10.22 11.35 12.77
CA ILE A 157 -10.28 10.39 11.67
C ILE A 157 -11.33 9.31 11.95
N LEU A 158 -11.39 8.80 13.17
CA LEU A 158 -12.36 7.78 13.55
C LEU A 158 -13.79 8.32 13.56
N GLU A 159 -13.98 9.55 14.05
CA GLU A 159 -15.27 10.24 13.98
C GLU A 159 -15.70 10.48 12.54
N PHE A 160 -14.79 10.95 11.67
CA PHE A 160 -15.05 11.12 10.23
C PHE A 160 -15.46 9.81 9.56
N MET A 161 -14.90 8.68 10.00
CA MET A 161 -15.26 7.34 9.52
C MET A 161 -16.49 6.75 10.23
N SER A 162 -17.16 7.50 11.09
CA SER A 162 -18.28 7.04 11.93
C SER A 162 -17.93 5.81 12.78
N ILE A 163 -16.65 5.65 13.15
CA ILE A 163 -16.18 4.62 14.06
C ILE A 163 -16.26 5.20 15.48
N PRO A 164 -17.03 4.59 16.40
CA PRO A 164 -17.20 5.12 17.73
C PRO A 164 -15.86 5.30 18.42
N ALA A 165 -15.53 6.55 18.72
CA ALA A 165 -14.47 6.81 19.65
C ALA A 165 -14.91 6.43 21.03
N ARG A 166 -14.27 5.40 21.60
CA ARG A 166 -14.54 5.02 22.98
C ARG A 166 -14.08 6.17 23.86
N HIS A 167 -15.00 7.11 24.11
CA HIS A 167 -14.99 7.92 25.30
C HIS A 167 -15.00 6.94 26.47
N GLU A 168 -14.00 7.07 27.35
CA GLU A 168 -13.95 6.29 28.58
C GLU A 168 -15.26 6.46 29.34
N THR A 169 -15.99 5.36 29.53
CA THR A 169 -16.94 5.28 30.62
C THR A 169 -16.13 5.28 31.91
N SER A 170 -16.07 6.43 32.57
CA SER A 170 -15.70 6.53 33.96
C SER A 170 -16.74 5.80 34.81
N HIS A 171 -16.56 4.51 35.02
CA HIS A 171 -17.12 3.82 36.17
C HIS A 171 -15.97 3.34 37.05
N GLY A 172 -15.48 4.28 37.87
CA GLY A 172 -14.94 3.91 39.17
C GLY A 172 -16.06 3.24 39.94
N VAL A 173 -15.98 1.92 40.09
CA VAL A 173 -16.65 1.24 41.18
C VAL A 173 -15.69 1.35 42.37
N PRO A 174 -16.04 2.05 43.45
CA PRO A 174 -15.28 1.95 44.69
C PRO A 174 -15.35 0.49 45.16
N ASN A 175 -14.20 -0.11 45.43
CA ASN A 175 -14.18 -1.23 46.35
C ASN A 175 -14.44 -0.66 47.74
N ASP A 176 -15.65 -0.82 48.23
CA ASP A 176 -16.00 -1.06 49.64
C ASP A 176 -17.39 -1.73 49.72
#